data_AF-A0A5C9BQF8-F1
#
_entry.id   AF-A0A5C9BQF8-F1
#
_cell.length_a   1.000
_cell.length_b   1.000
_cell.length_c   1.000
_cell.angle_alpha   90.00
_cell.angle_beta   90.00
_cell.angle_gamma   90.00
#
_symmetry.space_group_name_H-M   'P 1'
#
loop_
_entity.id
_entity.type
_entity.pdbx_description
1 polymer ?
#
loop_
_entity_poly.entity_id
_entity_poly.type
_entity_poly.pdbx_seq_one_letter_code
_entity_poly.pdbx_strand_id
1 'polypeptide(L)'
;MSHPQETSFLAVLADAGFPAPSVAAIRDQFHPLPNALAALLAAPKGTLDGAKLSELFDSATSDELKHSLAAVIHQTRPRGLDEWLLAAARDRRSEAARNLLAAAVAKMLPPERAVPVLLEVFHDAPLAAVHPLGKVGDERVREILTSALPTATGPLRRELRQAIARIGQRLAKASKRTRCVRS
;
A
#
# COMPACT_ATOMS: atom_id res chain seq x y z
N MET A 1 30.24 6.09 2.78
CA MET A 1 30.05 7.15 1.78
C MET A 1 28.56 7.45 1.74
N SER A 2 28.12 8.47 2.47
CA SER A 2 26.71 8.85 2.54
C SER A 2 26.26 9.31 1.16
N HIS A 3 25.20 8.70 0.61
CA HIS A 3 24.70 9.09 -0.70
C HIS A 3 24.20 10.55 -0.64
N PRO A 4 24.50 11.40 -1.63
CA PRO A 4 24.05 12.81 -1.65
C PRO A 4 22.51 12.97 -1.63
N GLN A 5 21.79 11.89 -1.94
CA GLN A 5 20.34 11.79 -1.82
C GLN A 5 19.86 11.70 -0.35
N GLU A 6 20.62 11.05 0.54
CA GLU A 6 20.25 10.91 1.96
C GLU A 6 20.32 12.23 2.73
N THR A 7 21.33 13.05 2.46
CA THR A 7 21.51 14.36 3.11
C THR A 7 20.40 15.32 2.70
N SER A 8 20.02 15.30 1.43
CA SER A 8 18.90 16.09 0.91
C SER A 8 17.56 15.61 1.50
N PHE A 9 17.38 14.30 1.66
CA PHE A 9 16.14 13.73 2.19
C PHE A 9 15.96 13.95 3.70
N LEU A 10 17.05 13.89 4.48
CA LEU A 10 17.02 14.24 5.91
C LEU A 10 16.71 15.72 6.13
N ALA A 11 17.19 16.60 5.25
CA ALA A 11 16.85 18.02 5.28
C ALA A 11 15.36 18.24 4.98
N VAL A 12 14.81 17.55 3.97
CA VAL A 12 13.37 17.61 3.62
C VAL A 12 12.49 17.11 4.76
N LEU A 13 12.89 16.06 5.48
CA LEU A 13 12.13 15.57 6.63
C LEU A 13 12.22 16.47 7.86
N ALA A 14 13.37 17.12 8.07
CA ALA A 14 13.52 18.12 9.12
C ALA A 14 12.66 19.37 8.81
N ASP A 15 12.61 19.80 7.56
CA ASP A 15 11.79 20.93 7.09
C ASP A 15 10.28 20.61 7.16
N ALA A 16 9.89 19.35 6.88
CA ALA A 16 8.53 18.85 7.11
C ALA A 16 8.16 18.68 8.61
N GLY A 17 9.10 18.92 9.53
CA GLY A 17 8.87 18.91 10.97
C GLY A 17 8.83 17.52 11.62
N PHE A 18 9.53 16.52 11.06
CA PHE A 18 9.70 15.22 11.70
C PHE A 18 10.92 15.25 12.65
N PRO A 19 10.79 14.82 13.93
CA PRO A 19 11.84 14.99 14.92
C PRO A 19 13.05 14.05 14.69
N ALA A 20 14.25 14.63 14.71
CA ALA A 20 15.55 13.96 14.52
C ALA A 20 15.89 12.77 15.46
N PRO A 21 15.44 12.68 16.74
CA PRO A 21 15.84 11.55 17.61
C PRO A 21 15.29 10.18 17.17
N SER A 22 14.28 10.12 16.30
CA SER A 22 13.83 8.85 15.71
C SER A 22 14.83 8.26 14.70
N VAL A 23 15.78 9.07 14.20
CA VAL A 23 16.69 8.71 13.11
C VAL A 23 18.01 8.09 13.62
N ALA A 24 18.48 8.47 14.82
CA ALA A 24 19.80 8.09 15.31
C ALA A 24 19.87 6.69 15.97
N ALA A 25 18.75 6.19 16.52
CA ALA A 25 18.72 4.92 17.27
C ALA A 25 18.65 3.65 16.39
N ILE A 26 18.35 3.80 15.09
CA ILE A 26 18.00 2.69 14.17
C ILE A 26 19.11 2.48 13.13
N ARG A 27 20.33 2.95 13.43
CA ARG A 27 21.49 2.87 12.52
C ARG A 27 22.05 1.44 12.38
N ASP A 28 21.75 0.55 13.33
CA ASP A 28 22.50 -0.71 13.50
C ASP A 28 21.81 -1.97 12.93
N GLN A 29 20.52 -1.91 12.53
CA GLN A 29 19.75 -3.13 12.23
C GLN A 29 19.22 -3.29 10.80
N PHE A 30 19.16 -2.25 9.97
CA PHE A 30 18.46 -2.33 8.68
C PHE A 30 19.22 -1.64 7.54
N HIS A 31 19.81 -2.45 6.66
CA HIS A 31 20.22 -2.09 5.31
C HIS A 31 19.45 -3.01 4.34
N PRO A 32 18.84 -2.55 3.23
CA PRO A 32 18.94 -1.24 2.57
C PRO A 32 17.57 -0.54 2.43
N LEU A 33 17.31 0.47 3.25
CA LEU A 33 16.38 1.58 2.95
C LEU A 33 17.09 2.86 3.40
N PRO A 34 16.93 4.01 2.72
CA PRO A 34 17.53 5.26 3.16
C PRO A 34 17.13 5.53 4.62
N ASN A 35 18.11 5.76 5.49
CA ASN A 35 18.01 5.67 6.95
C ASN A 35 16.80 6.39 7.59
N ALA A 36 16.39 7.49 6.96
CA ALA A 36 15.21 8.28 7.29
C ALA A 36 13.86 7.54 7.17
N LEU A 37 13.74 6.64 6.22
CA LEU A 37 12.54 5.86 5.95
C LEU A 37 12.37 4.71 6.94
N ALA A 38 13.46 4.09 7.36
CA ALA A 38 13.45 3.12 8.46
C ALA A 38 12.98 3.77 9.77
N ALA A 39 13.35 5.03 10.01
CA ALA A 39 12.88 5.81 11.16
C ALA A 39 11.38 6.13 11.09
N LEU A 40 10.86 6.50 9.91
CA LEU A 40 9.42 6.68 9.68
C LEU A 40 8.62 5.39 9.89
N LEU A 41 9.18 4.24 9.51
CA LEU A 41 8.56 2.92 9.73
C LEU A 41 8.54 2.49 11.19
N ALA A 42 9.51 2.94 11.98
CA ALA A 42 9.57 2.70 13.42
C ALA A 42 8.65 3.63 14.23
N ALA A 43 8.09 4.67 13.60
CA ALA A 43 7.14 5.56 14.26
C ALA A 43 5.87 4.78 14.67
N PRO A 44 5.31 5.03 15.86
CA PRO A 44 4.08 4.39 16.31
C PRO A 44 2.92 4.66 15.35
N LYS A 45 2.05 3.65 15.14
CA LYS A 45 0.92 3.75 14.21
C LYS A 45 0.03 4.95 14.54
N GLY A 46 -0.20 5.81 13.55
CA GLY A 46 -1.09 6.96 13.67
C GLY A 46 -0.48 8.25 14.21
N THR A 47 0.83 8.32 14.49
CA THR A 47 1.50 9.59 14.87
C THR A 47 2.02 10.40 13.70
N LEU A 48 1.94 9.86 12.48
CA LEU A 48 2.38 10.56 11.28
C LEU A 48 1.21 11.33 10.67
N ASP A 49 1.43 12.62 10.43
CA ASP A 49 0.47 13.47 9.72
C ASP A 49 0.36 13.02 8.27
N GLY A 50 -0.82 12.53 7.91
CA GLY A 50 -1.14 12.11 6.56
C GLY A 50 -0.88 13.21 5.52
N ALA A 51 -1.31 14.43 5.82
CA ALA A 51 -1.18 15.59 4.94
C ALA A 51 0.28 15.88 4.53
N LYS A 52 1.22 15.76 5.48
CA LYS A 52 2.65 15.95 5.21
C LYS A 52 3.21 14.83 4.35
N LEU A 53 2.77 13.59 4.57
CA LEU A 53 3.20 12.46 3.75
C LEU A 53 2.68 12.55 2.31
N SER A 54 1.45 13.05 2.11
CA SER A 54 0.93 13.31 0.77
C SER A 54 1.73 14.39 0.05
N GLU A 55 2.04 15.49 0.74
CA GLU A 55 2.81 16.59 0.17
C GLU A 55 4.24 16.14 -0.21
N LEU A 56 4.90 15.37 0.66
CA LEU A 56 6.21 14.79 0.39
C LEU A 56 6.19 13.81 -0.79
N PHE A 57 5.10 13.07 -0.96
CA PHE A 57 4.93 12.15 -2.09
C PHE A 57 4.73 12.92 -3.39
N ASP A 58 3.95 14.00 -3.37
CA ASP A 58 3.68 14.83 -4.54
C ASP A 58 4.93 15.64 -4.95
N SER A 59 5.77 16.04 -3.99
CA SER A 59 7.06 16.70 -4.26
C SER A 59 8.17 15.72 -4.68
N ALA A 60 7.97 14.41 -4.51
CA ALA A 60 9.00 13.42 -4.79
C ALA A 60 9.27 13.29 -6.31
N THR A 61 10.49 13.62 -6.73
CA THR A 61 10.91 13.52 -8.13
C THR A 61 11.36 12.10 -8.52
N SER A 62 11.76 11.28 -7.56
CA SER A 62 12.26 9.92 -7.79
C SER A 62 11.19 8.85 -7.55
N ASP A 63 11.07 7.88 -8.45
CA ASP A 63 10.19 6.71 -8.30
C ASP A 63 10.57 5.85 -7.09
N GLU A 64 11.86 5.77 -6.77
CA GLU A 64 12.35 5.05 -5.58
C GLU A 64 11.86 5.74 -4.30
N LEU A 65 11.85 7.08 -4.29
CA LEU A 65 11.34 7.87 -3.18
C LEU A 65 9.81 7.73 -3.06
N LYS A 66 9.08 7.75 -4.18
CA LYS A 66 7.63 7.48 -4.19
C LYS A 66 7.31 6.08 -3.67
N HIS A 67 8.02 5.06 -4.14
CA HIS A 67 7.85 3.68 -3.67
C HIS A 67 8.08 3.57 -2.17
N SER A 68 9.15 4.19 -1.70
CA SER A 68 9.52 4.27 -0.30
C SER A 68 8.43 4.95 0.54
N LEU A 69 7.98 6.15 0.16
CA LEU A 69 6.91 6.88 0.86
C LEU A 69 5.60 6.08 0.87
N ALA A 70 5.25 5.42 -0.23
CA ALA A 70 4.09 4.53 -0.27
C ALA A 70 4.26 3.33 0.68
N ALA A 71 5.48 2.81 0.85
CA ALA A 71 5.76 1.76 1.82
C ALA A 71 5.55 2.24 3.26
N VAL A 72 5.94 3.49 3.57
CA VAL A 72 5.64 4.13 4.86
C VAL A 72 4.15 4.21 5.07
N ILE A 73 3.41 4.82 4.13
CA ILE A 73 1.96 4.99 4.23
C ILE A 73 1.27 3.63 4.43
N HIS A 74 1.70 2.60 3.68
CA HIS A 74 1.17 1.24 3.81
C HIS A 74 1.37 0.62 5.20
N GLN A 75 2.53 0.88 5.83
CA GLN A 75 2.93 0.26 7.09
C GLN A 75 2.38 1.02 8.31
N THR A 76 2.57 2.34 8.33
CA THR A 76 2.25 3.22 9.46
C THR A 76 0.77 3.56 9.55
N ARG A 77 0.07 3.51 8.41
CA ARG A 77 -1.38 3.76 8.28
C ARG A 77 -1.79 5.10 8.92
N PRO A 78 -1.37 6.23 8.33
CA PRO A 78 -1.77 7.55 8.79
C PRO A 78 -3.29 7.70 8.69
N ARG A 79 -3.91 8.48 9.59
CA ARG A 79 -5.31 8.86 9.44
C ARG A 79 -5.43 10.09 8.53
N GLY A 80 -6.57 10.24 7.86
CA GLY A 80 -6.87 11.43 7.05
C GLY A 80 -6.25 11.44 5.64
N LEU A 81 -5.79 10.28 5.14
CA LEU A 81 -5.27 10.13 3.78
C LEU A 81 -6.29 9.53 2.81
N ASP A 82 -7.55 9.35 3.20
CA ASP A 82 -8.47 8.49 2.47
C ASP A 82 -8.71 8.98 1.03
N GLU A 83 -9.06 10.25 0.84
CA GLU A 83 -9.28 10.83 -0.49
C GLU A 83 -7.99 10.90 -1.31
N TRP A 84 -6.90 11.33 -0.68
CA TRP A 84 -5.61 11.42 -1.35
C TRP A 84 -5.12 10.03 -1.79
N LEU A 85 -5.29 9.00 -0.97
CA LEU A 85 -4.85 7.65 -1.25
C LEU A 85 -5.64 7.03 -2.41
N LEU A 86 -6.94 7.34 -2.51
CA LEU A 86 -7.75 6.96 -3.68
C LEU A 86 -7.28 7.66 -4.95
N ALA A 87 -6.94 8.95 -4.89
CA ALA A 87 -6.40 9.69 -6.03
C ALA A 87 -5.00 9.17 -6.44
N ALA A 88 -4.10 8.99 -5.48
CA ALA A 88 -2.75 8.51 -5.69
C ALA A 88 -2.71 7.07 -6.24
N ALA A 89 -3.64 6.20 -5.82
CA ALA A 89 -3.75 4.85 -6.38
C ALA A 89 -4.17 4.85 -7.86
N ARG A 90 -4.94 5.86 -8.30
CA ARG A 90 -5.34 6.03 -9.71
C ARG A 90 -4.27 6.70 -10.57
N ASP A 91 -3.30 7.37 -9.95
CA ASP A 91 -2.26 8.09 -10.68
C ASP A 91 -1.35 7.13 -11.46
N ARG A 92 -1.39 7.27 -12.78
CA ARG A 92 -0.60 6.49 -13.74
C ARG A 92 0.90 6.76 -13.66
N ARG A 93 1.32 7.89 -13.10
CA ARG A 93 2.74 8.29 -12.99
C ARG A 93 3.46 7.63 -11.83
N SER A 94 2.73 6.95 -10.94
CA SER A 94 3.27 6.36 -9.71
C SER A 94 3.33 4.83 -9.79
N GLU A 95 3.74 4.28 -10.94
CA GLU A 95 3.66 2.83 -11.23
C GLU A 95 4.39 1.97 -10.19
N ALA A 96 5.63 2.35 -9.85
CA ALA A 96 6.43 1.64 -8.85
C ALA A 96 5.79 1.64 -7.45
N ALA A 97 5.03 2.69 -7.10
CA ALA A 97 4.35 2.84 -5.82
C ALA A 97 2.90 2.32 -5.83
N ARG A 98 2.30 2.10 -7.01
CA ARG A 98 0.87 1.82 -7.18
C ARG A 98 0.46 0.53 -6.47
N ASN A 99 1.32 -0.49 -6.42
CA ASN A 99 1.06 -1.73 -5.69
C ASN A 99 0.93 -1.51 -4.17
N LEU A 100 1.77 -0.66 -3.58
CA LEU A 100 1.77 -0.31 -2.16
C LEU A 100 0.60 0.58 -1.81
N LEU A 101 0.31 1.58 -2.65
CA LEU A 101 -0.86 2.46 -2.53
C LEU A 101 -2.16 1.64 -2.62
N ALA A 102 -2.29 0.76 -3.62
CA ALA A 102 -3.42 -0.15 -3.74
C ALA A 102 -3.54 -1.08 -2.51
N ALA A 103 -2.42 -1.59 -2.00
CA ALA A 103 -2.41 -2.40 -0.79
C ALA A 103 -2.77 -1.61 0.48
N ALA A 104 -2.46 -0.31 0.52
CA ALA A 104 -2.89 0.60 1.58
C ALA A 104 -4.40 0.88 1.47
N VAL A 105 -4.93 1.13 0.27
CA VAL A 105 -6.38 1.30 0.02
C VAL A 105 -7.16 0.10 0.55
N ALA A 106 -6.77 -1.12 0.18
CA ALA A 106 -7.43 -2.35 0.63
C ALA A 106 -7.39 -2.58 2.16
N LYS A 107 -6.46 -1.93 2.87
CA LYS A 107 -6.29 -2.08 4.33
C LYS A 107 -6.88 -0.95 5.14
N MET A 108 -6.85 0.27 4.61
CA MET A 108 -7.22 1.49 5.32
C MET A 108 -8.68 1.86 5.06
N LEU A 109 -9.17 1.62 3.84
CA LEU A 109 -10.52 1.98 3.44
C LEU A 109 -11.47 0.79 3.55
N PRO A 110 -12.77 1.06 3.78
CA PRO A 110 -13.78 0.02 3.77
C PRO A 110 -13.96 -0.55 2.35
N PRO A 111 -14.34 -1.84 2.21
CA PRO A 111 -14.46 -2.53 0.92
C PRO A 111 -15.26 -1.76 -0.13
N GLU A 112 -16.33 -1.08 0.28
CA GLU A 112 -17.25 -0.35 -0.59
C GLU A 112 -16.54 0.79 -1.34
N ARG A 113 -15.54 1.41 -0.71
CA ARG A 113 -14.71 2.46 -1.31
C ARG A 113 -13.47 1.88 -2.01
N ALA A 114 -12.88 0.82 -1.45
CA ALA A 114 -11.66 0.23 -1.96
C ALA A 114 -11.88 -0.53 -3.28
N VAL A 115 -12.93 -1.35 -3.38
CA VAL A 115 -13.21 -2.20 -4.55
C VAL A 115 -13.26 -1.43 -5.87
N PRO A 116 -14.05 -0.35 -6.05
CA PRO A 116 -14.15 0.32 -7.34
C PRO A 116 -12.79 0.85 -7.81
N VAL A 117 -12.02 1.45 -6.90
CA VAL A 117 -10.69 2.00 -7.24
C VAL A 117 -9.68 0.89 -7.56
N LEU A 118 -9.68 -0.20 -6.80
CA LEU A 118 -8.80 -1.32 -7.07
C LEU A 118 -9.15 -2.05 -8.39
N LEU A 119 -10.41 -2.05 -8.80
CA LEU A 119 -10.82 -2.57 -10.11
C LEU A 119 -10.35 -1.68 -11.25
N GLU A 120 -10.45 -0.36 -11.11
CA GLU A 120 -9.86 0.58 -12.08
C GLU A 120 -8.34 0.34 -12.23
N VAL A 121 -7.63 0.20 -11.10
CA VAL A 121 -6.20 -0.13 -11.11
C VAL A 121 -5.94 -1.51 -11.69
N PHE A 122 -6.84 -2.48 -11.53
CA PHE A 122 -6.68 -3.82 -12.11
C PHE A 122 -6.74 -3.80 -13.64
N HIS A 123 -7.56 -2.95 -14.23
CA HIS A 123 -7.62 -2.81 -15.69
C HIS A 123 -6.37 -2.17 -16.28
N ASP A 124 -5.68 -1.29 -15.53
CA ASP A 124 -4.49 -0.58 -15.97
C ASP A 124 -3.18 -1.32 -15.61
N ALA A 125 -3.09 -1.79 -14.37
CA ALA A 125 -1.92 -2.43 -13.78
C ALA A 125 -2.34 -3.67 -12.96
N PRO A 126 -2.69 -4.79 -13.64
CA PRO A 126 -3.31 -5.94 -12.99
C PRO A 126 -2.45 -6.55 -11.87
N LEU A 127 -1.12 -6.61 -12.05
CA LEU A 127 -0.20 -7.11 -11.01
C LEU A 127 -0.22 -6.29 -9.72
N ALA A 128 -0.45 -4.97 -9.81
CA ALA A 128 -0.50 -4.10 -8.65
C ALA A 128 -1.80 -4.28 -7.83
N ALA A 129 -2.92 -4.56 -8.51
CA ALA A 129 -4.24 -4.64 -7.87
C ALA A 129 -4.65 -6.05 -7.40
N VAL A 130 -4.20 -7.13 -8.05
CA VAL A 130 -4.65 -8.50 -7.75
C VAL A 130 -4.43 -8.88 -6.29
N HIS A 131 -3.25 -8.56 -5.74
CA HIS A 131 -2.94 -8.88 -4.35
C HIS A 131 -3.79 -8.09 -3.33
N PRO A 132 -3.94 -6.76 -3.45
CA PRO A 132 -4.90 -5.97 -2.68
C PRO A 132 -6.36 -6.45 -2.80
N LEU A 133 -6.84 -6.73 -4.01
CA LEU A 133 -8.19 -7.24 -4.28
C LEU A 133 -8.44 -8.57 -3.54
N GLY A 134 -7.46 -9.47 -3.54
CA GLY A 134 -7.51 -10.71 -2.77
C GLY A 134 -7.56 -10.53 -1.25
N LYS A 135 -7.14 -9.36 -0.72
CA LYS A 135 -7.22 -9.04 0.71
C LYS A 135 -8.59 -8.54 1.14
N VAL A 136 -9.28 -7.81 0.27
CA VAL A 136 -10.64 -7.28 0.54
C VAL A 136 -11.61 -8.44 0.80
N GLY A 137 -11.54 -9.50 -0.02
CA GLY A 137 -12.37 -10.70 0.19
C GLY A 137 -13.82 -10.56 -0.29
N ASP A 138 -14.06 -9.69 -1.27
CA ASP A 138 -15.37 -9.46 -1.87
C ASP A 138 -15.71 -10.52 -2.94
N GLU A 139 -16.96 -10.98 -2.97
CA GLU A 139 -17.45 -11.99 -3.91
C GLU A 139 -17.49 -11.47 -5.36
N ARG A 140 -17.88 -10.21 -5.59
CA ARG A 140 -17.86 -9.59 -6.93
C ARG A 140 -16.45 -9.56 -7.49
N VAL A 141 -15.47 -9.28 -6.64
CA VAL A 141 -14.05 -9.31 -7.01
C VAL A 141 -13.64 -10.72 -7.42
N ARG A 142 -14.14 -11.77 -6.75
CA ARG A 142 -13.85 -13.17 -7.12
C ARG A 142 -14.28 -13.47 -8.55
N GLU A 143 -15.47 -13.04 -8.94
CA GLU A 143 -16.01 -13.26 -10.29
C GLU A 143 -15.14 -12.58 -11.35
N ILE A 144 -14.77 -11.31 -11.13
CA ILE A 144 -13.90 -10.55 -12.05
C ILE A 144 -12.51 -11.17 -12.17
N LEU A 145 -11.89 -11.58 -11.06
CA LEU A 145 -10.57 -12.23 -11.13
C LEU A 145 -10.64 -13.60 -11.83
N THR A 146 -11.76 -14.31 -11.70
CA THR A 146 -11.98 -15.60 -12.35
C THR A 146 -12.15 -15.44 -13.86
N SER A 147 -12.89 -14.43 -14.31
CA SER A 147 -13.08 -14.14 -15.74
C SER A 147 -11.80 -13.64 -16.41
N ALA A 148 -10.89 -13.01 -15.67
CA ALA A 148 -9.58 -12.58 -16.16
C ALA A 148 -8.52 -13.70 -16.22
N LEU A 149 -8.79 -14.86 -15.62
CA LEU A 149 -7.83 -15.97 -15.55
C LEU A 149 -7.47 -16.60 -16.90
N PRO A 150 -8.39 -16.79 -17.86
CA PRO A 150 -8.09 -17.35 -19.18
C PRO A 150 -7.15 -16.49 -20.01
N THR A 151 -7.25 -15.16 -19.87
CA THR A 151 -6.43 -14.19 -20.60
C THR A 151 -5.10 -13.89 -19.92
N ALA A 152 -4.92 -14.30 -18.66
CA ALA A 152 -3.71 -14.03 -17.89
C ALA A 152 -2.57 -15.01 -18.18
N THR A 153 -1.36 -14.48 -18.31
CA THR A 153 -0.13 -15.26 -18.54
C THR A 153 0.92 -14.99 -17.46
N GLY A 154 1.91 -15.89 -17.36
CA GLY A 154 3.09 -15.70 -16.50
C GLY A 154 2.77 -15.42 -15.01
N PRO A 155 3.44 -14.43 -14.39
CA PRO A 155 3.24 -14.07 -12.98
C PRO A 155 1.79 -13.70 -12.63
N LEU A 156 1.08 -13.03 -13.56
CA LEU A 156 -0.28 -12.56 -13.32
C LEU A 156 -1.25 -13.73 -13.11
N ARG A 157 -1.14 -14.79 -13.91
CA ARG A 157 -1.97 -15.99 -13.76
C ARG A 157 -1.79 -16.66 -12.40
N ARG A 158 -0.55 -16.68 -11.90
CA ARG A 158 -0.24 -17.22 -10.56
C ARG A 158 -0.86 -16.37 -9.47
N GLU A 159 -0.70 -15.05 -9.53
CA GLU A 159 -1.27 -14.12 -8.55
C GLU A 159 -2.80 -14.18 -8.55
N LEU A 160 -3.45 -14.25 -9.71
CA LEU A 160 -4.90 -14.36 -9.83
C LEU A 160 -5.43 -15.60 -9.10
N ARG A 161 -4.83 -16.78 -9.33
CA ARG A 161 -5.21 -18.00 -8.62
C ARG A 161 -5.06 -17.87 -7.11
N GLN A 162 -3.96 -17.28 -6.66
CA GLN A 162 -3.73 -17.07 -5.23
C GLN A 162 -4.76 -16.10 -4.64
N ALA A 163 -5.09 -15.02 -5.34
CA ALA A 163 -6.10 -14.05 -4.90
C ALA A 163 -7.49 -14.70 -4.81
N ILE A 164 -7.92 -15.44 -5.84
CA ILE A 164 -9.20 -16.18 -5.85
C ILE A 164 -9.26 -17.16 -4.67
N ALA A 165 -8.20 -17.93 -4.44
CA ALA A 165 -8.13 -18.86 -3.31
C ALA A 165 -8.21 -18.14 -1.95
N ARG A 166 -7.52 -17.01 -1.79
CA ARG A 166 -7.58 -16.17 -0.58
C ARG A 166 -8.98 -15.63 -0.32
N ILE A 167 -9.68 -15.17 -1.36
CA ILE A 167 -11.07 -14.69 -1.27
C ILE A 167 -11.98 -15.84 -0.83
N GLY A 168 -11.89 -17.00 -1.50
CA GLY A 168 -12.67 -18.19 -1.14
C GLY A 168 -12.47 -18.63 0.31
N GLN A 169 -11.23 -18.63 0.81
CA GLN A 169 -10.94 -18.93 2.22
C GLN A 169 -11.55 -17.90 3.20
N ARG A 170 -11.52 -16.61 2.87
CA ARG A 170 -12.15 -15.56 3.69
C ARG A 170 -13.66 -15.71 3.76
N LEU A 171 -14.31 -15.91 2.61
CA LEU A 171 -15.74 -16.11 2.53
C LEU A 171 -16.18 -17.38 3.27
N ALA A 172 -15.43 -18.47 3.14
CA ALA A 172 -15.68 -19.70 3.90
C ALA A 172 -15.54 -19.47 5.42
N LYS A 173 -14.54 -18.71 5.86
CA LYS A 173 -14.39 -18.33 7.29
C LYS A 173 -15.53 -17.45 7.78
N ALA A 174 -15.97 -16.48 6.97
CA ALA A 174 -17.11 -15.63 7.30
C ALA A 174 -18.39 -16.45 7.44
N SER A 175 -18.67 -17.35 6.49
CA SER A 175 -19.83 -18.25 6.53
C SER A 175 -19.83 -19.18 7.76
N LYS A 176 -18.67 -19.74 8.13
CA LYS A 176 -18.52 -20.58 9.33
C LYS A 176 -18.79 -19.79 10.63
N ARG A 177 -18.34 -18.54 10.73
CA ARG A 177 -18.59 -17.69 11.90
C ARG A 177 -20.07 -17.39 12.07
N THR A 178 -20.79 -17.10 10.98
CA THR A 178 -22.23 -16.85 11.03
C THR A 178 -23.03 -18.09 11.43
N ARG A 179 -22.52 -19.30 11.11
CA ARG A 179 -23.16 -20.56 11.48
C ARG A 179 -22.98 -20.91 12.96
N CYS A 180 -21.80 -20.66 13.55
CA CYS A 180 -21.56 -20.90 14.98
C CYS A 180 -22.32 -19.96 15.91
N VAL A 181 -22.62 -18.72 15.50
CA VAL A 181 -23.36 -17.76 16.36
C VAL A 181 -24.87 -18.09 16.44
N ARG A 182 -25.38 -18.96 15.56
CA ARG A 182 -26.78 -19.41 15.54
C ARG A 182 -26.99 -20.82 16.07
N SER A 183 -25.97 -21.44 16.69
CA SER A 183 -26.04 -22.77 17.32
C SER A 183 -25.88 -22.63 18.83
#